data_AF-A0A7S2DAZ2-F1
#
_entry.id   AF-A0A7S2DAZ2-F1
#
_cell.length_a   1.000
_cell.length_b   1.000
_cell.length_c   1.000
_cell.angle_alpha   90.00
_cell.angle_beta   90.00
_cell.angle_gamma   90.00
#
_symmetry.space_group_name_H-M   'P 1'
#
loop_
_entity.id
_entity.type
_entity.pdbx_description
1 polymer ?
#
loop_
_entity_poly.entity_id
_entity_poly.type
_entity_poly.pdbx_seq_one_letter_code
_entity_poly.pdbx_strand_id
1 'polypeptide(L)'
;AKLQPEALLALEMRLLQGLRFQVVTRSPFRCLAGLMHALHSSCAASTSGEEGAAASRDAHLEDLHRTAMTHVRRLLCTDAPLLFSPQLIALASLDAAGHELAVTSGIDVRGWIEAVEIIDVGGGATAAVAQLDRTELLRQMVAVEEAARASTINLSSDGTHDRVKQADKRLKELLKAVRQHNKAREEQRHAADEDEHQRRKRRKEELSKEEQERLGAALEG
;
A
#
# COMPACT_ATOMS: atom_id res chain seq x y z
N ALA A 1 -14.65 -14.69 -13.67
CA ALA A 1 -15.96 -14.02 -13.77
C ALA A 1 -15.77 -12.74 -14.58
N LYS A 2 -16.53 -12.53 -15.65
CA LYS A 2 -16.49 -11.25 -16.39
C LYS A 2 -17.18 -10.19 -15.52
N LEU A 3 -16.43 -9.19 -15.07
CA LEU A 3 -17.01 -8.02 -14.40
C LEU A 3 -17.87 -7.27 -15.42
N GLN A 4 -19.12 -7.03 -15.07
CA GLN A 4 -20.01 -6.17 -15.86
C GLN A 4 -19.55 -4.71 -15.70
N PRO A 5 -19.49 -3.92 -16.78
CA PRO A 5 -19.00 -2.54 -16.72
C PRO A 5 -19.84 -1.66 -15.79
N GLU A 6 -21.14 -1.93 -15.65
CA GLU A 6 -22.05 -1.21 -14.75
C GLU A 6 -21.66 -1.41 -13.28
N ALA A 7 -21.20 -2.62 -12.92
CA ALA A 7 -20.72 -2.92 -11.57
C ALA A 7 -19.40 -2.22 -11.25
N LEU A 8 -18.54 -2.01 -12.26
CA LEU A 8 -17.28 -1.27 -12.11
C LEU A 8 -17.55 0.22 -11.80
N LEU A 9 -18.44 0.84 -12.58
CA LEU A 9 -18.83 2.25 -12.40
C LEU A 9 -19.47 2.50 -11.03
N ALA A 10 -20.30 1.55 -10.54
CA ALA A 10 -20.90 1.65 -9.22
C ALA A 10 -19.86 1.61 -8.08
N LEU A 11 -18.73 0.93 -8.28
CA LEU A 11 -17.64 0.81 -7.31
C LEU A 11 -16.64 1.97 -7.37
N GLU A 12 -16.50 2.61 -8.54
CA GLU A 12 -15.51 3.67 -8.76
C GLU A 12 -15.67 4.83 -7.79
N MET A 13 -16.87 5.39 -7.66
CA MET A 13 -17.12 6.51 -6.73
C MET A 13 -16.88 6.12 -5.27
N ARG A 14 -17.20 4.88 -4.89
CA ARG A 14 -16.96 4.36 -3.53
C ARG A 14 -15.46 4.18 -3.27
N LEU A 15 -14.70 3.72 -4.27
CA LEU A 15 -13.25 3.58 -4.18
C LEU A 15 -12.57 4.93 -4.03
N LEU A 16 -12.94 5.93 -4.84
CA LEU A 16 -12.37 7.28 -4.76
C LEU A 16 -12.65 7.94 -3.41
N GLN A 17 -13.86 7.76 -2.86
CA GLN A 17 -14.19 8.19 -1.50
C GLN A 17 -13.32 7.49 -0.46
N GLY A 18 -13.10 6.17 -0.59
CA GLY A 18 -12.23 5.40 0.30
C GLY A 18 -10.76 5.85 0.25
N LEU A 19 -10.27 6.22 -0.93
CA LEU A 19 -8.94 6.81 -1.13
C LEU A 19 -8.86 8.28 -0.73
N ARG A 20 -9.96 8.88 -0.24
CA ARG A 20 -10.07 10.32 0.07
C ARG A 20 -9.66 11.20 -1.12
N PHE A 21 -9.93 10.73 -2.34
CA PHE A 21 -9.52 11.35 -3.60
C PHE A 21 -8.00 11.54 -3.76
N GLN A 22 -7.19 10.83 -2.98
CA GLN A 22 -5.74 10.79 -3.15
C GLN A 22 -5.36 9.76 -4.21
N VAL A 23 -5.41 10.17 -5.48
CA VAL A 23 -5.12 9.29 -6.63
C VAL A 23 -3.63 9.31 -7.01
N VAL A 24 -2.88 10.31 -6.54
CA VAL A 24 -1.44 10.43 -6.82
C VAL A 24 -0.66 9.43 -5.97
N THR A 25 -0.16 8.39 -6.60
CA THR A 25 0.69 7.38 -5.96
C THR A 25 2.13 7.51 -6.46
N ARG A 26 3.09 7.43 -5.54
CA ARG A 26 4.52 7.41 -5.88
C ARG A 26 4.99 5.97 -5.98
N SER A 27 5.47 5.58 -7.15
CA SER A 27 5.88 4.20 -7.42
C SER A 27 7.38 3.97 -7.17
N PRO A 28 7.78 2.84 -6.57
CA PRO A 28 9.18 2.49 -6.37
C PRO A 28 9.92 2.17 -7.69
N PHE A 29 9.21 1.82 -8.77
CA PHE A 29 9.85 1.48 -10.05
C PHE A 29 10.64 2.65 -10.66
N ARG A 30 10.11 3.87 -10.54
CA ARG A 30 10.82 5.07 -11.02
C ARG A 30 12.08 5.34 -10.19
N CYS A 31 12.01 5.09 -8.88
CA CYS A 31 13.15 5.25 -7.98
C CYS A 31 14.25 4.24 -8.32
N LEU A 32 13.87 2.98 -8.54
CA LEU A 32 14.79 1.92 -8.95
C LEU A 32 15.52 2.26 -10.25
N ALA A 33 14.80 2.75 -11.28
CA ALA A 33 15.42 3.15 -12.54
C ALA A 33 16.44 4.29 -12.35
N GLY A 34 16.14 5.26 -11.48
CA GLY A 34 17.08 6.33 -11.13
C GLY A 34 18.33 5.81 -10.41
N LEU A 35 18.17 4.91 -9.45
CA LEU A 35 19.28 4.28 -8.72
C LEU A 35 20.15 3.43 -9.66
N MET A 36 19.55 2.66 -10.57
CA MET A 36 20.27 1.87 -11.57
C MET A 36 21.09 2.77 -12.51
N HIS A 37 20.55 3.92 -12.92
CA HIS A 37 21.28 4.87 -13.75
C HIS A 37 22.48 5.50 -13.00
N ALA A 38 22.29 5.83 -11.73
CA ALA A 38 23.37 6.34 -10.88
C ALA A 38 24.47 5.28 -10.68
N LEU A 39 24.08 4.03 -10.42
CA LEU A 39 25.01 2.90 -10.29
C LEU A 39 25.78 2.65 -11.61
N HIS A 40 25.09 2.65 -12.76
CA HIS A 40 25.70 2.50 -14.08
C HIS A 40 26.75 3.59 -14.33
N SER A 41 26.41 4.84 -13.98
CA SER A 41 27.32 5.99 -14.09
C SER A 41 28.56 5.84 -13.20
N SER A 42 28.38 5.38 -11.95
CA SER A 42 29.49 5.10 -11.02
C SER A 42 30.39 3.97 -11.50
N CYS A 43 29.80 2.92 -12.09
CA CYS A 43 30.54 1.80 -12.68
C CYS A 43 31.34 2.24 -13.92
N ALA A 44 30.75 3.07 -14.80
CA ALA A 44 31.41 3.57 -16.00
C ALA A 44 32.58 4.50 -15.68
N ALA A 45 32.45 5.36 -14.66
CA ALA A 45 33.53 6.24 -14.21
C ALA A 45 34.76 5.48 -13.69
N SER A 46 34.57 4.26 -13.18
CA SER A 46 35.64 3.44 -12.62
C SER A 46 36.48 2.69 -13.67
N THR A 47 36.04 2.63 -14.93
CA THR A 47 36.59 1.67 -15.92
C THR A 47 37.04 2.26 -17.24
N SER A 48 37.68 3.42 -17.21
CA SER A 48 38.19 4.15 -18.39
C SER A 48 39.33 3.45 -19.17
N GLY A 49 39.40 2.12 -19.24
CA GLY A 49 40.50 1.41 -19.92
C GLY A 49 40.29 -0.05 -20.37
N GLU A 50 39.16 -0.72 -20.06
CA GLU A 50 38.97 -2.15 -20.40
C GLU A 50 37.64 -2.41 -21.12
N GLU A 51 37.66 -2.30 -22.46
CA GLU A 51 36.48 -2.49 -23.32
C GLU A 51 35.86 -3.90 -23.23
N GLY A 52 36.67 -4.92 -22.92
CA GLY A 52 36.21 -6.31 -22.76
C GLY A 52 35.42 -6.57 -21.47
N ALA A 53 35.63 -5.74 -20.43
CA ALA A 53 34.93 -5.86 -19.14
C ALA A 53 33.62 -5.06 -19.09
N ALA A 54 33.36 -4.21 -20.09
CA ALA A 54 32.14 -3.40 -20.15
C ALA A 54 30.91 -4.24 -20.51
N ALA A 55 31.00 -5.11 -21.52
CA ALA A 55 29.87 -5.91 -21.98
C ALA A 55 29.40 -6.96 -20.95
N SER A 56 30.33 -7.57 -20.21
CA SER A 56 30.00 -8.50 -19.12
C SER A 56 29.39 -7.78 -17.92
N ARG A 57 29.83 -6.55 -17.64
CA ARG A 57 29.24 -5.72 -16.58
C ARG A 57 27.84 -5.23 -16.92
N ASP A 58 27.60 -4.84 -18.17
CA ASP A 58 26.26 -4.45 -18.61
C ASP A 58 25.26 -5.62 -18.44
N ALA A 59 25.68 -6.85 -18.80
CA ALA A 59 24.87 -8.05 -18.55
C ALA A 59 24.60 -8.26 -17.04
N HIS A 60 25.61 -8.08 -16.19
CA HIS A 60 25.43 -8.17 -14.73
C HIS A 60 24.51 -7.07 -14.17
N LEU A 61 24.55 -5.86 -14.72
CA LEU A 61 23.66 -4.76 -14.33
C LEU A 61 22.22 -5.01 -14.77
N GLU A 62 22.01 -5.63 -15.94
CA GLU A 62 20.68 -6.07 -16.38
C GLU A 62 20.11 -7.17 -15.48
N ASP A 63 20.93 -8.15 -15.10
CA ASP A 63 20.53 -9.19 -14.16
C ASP A 63 20.24 -8.61 -12.76
N LEU A 64 21.05 -7.67 -12.29
CA LEU A 64 20.80 -6.93 -11.05
C LEU A 64 19.46 -6.19 -11.10
N HIS A 65 19.16 -5.49 -12.19
CA HIS A 65 17.88 -4.79 -12.36
C HIS A 65 16.70 -5.78 -12.36
N ARG A 66 16.83 -6.91 -13.05
CA ARG A 66 15.79 -7.95 -13.10
C ARG A 66 15.50 -8.53 -11.71
N THR A 67 16.55 -8.82 -10.94
CA THR A 67 16.44 -9.34 -9.57
C THR A 67 15.87 -8.29 -8.63
N ALA A 68 16.35 -7.04 -8.69
CA ALA A 68 15.81 -5.93 -7.90
C ALA A 68 14.32 -5.67 -8.21
N MET A 69 13.91 -5.74 -9.47
CA MET A 69 12.50 -5.58 -9.86
C MET A 69 11.63 -6.71 -9.28
N THR A 70 12.18 -7.91 -9.15
CA THR A 70 11.50 -9.04 -8.48
C THR A 70 11.33 -8.78 -6.99
N HIS A 71 12.34 -8.25 -6.32
CA HIS A 71 12.26 -7.83 -4.91
C HIS A 71 11.24 -6.70 -4.69
N VAL A 72 11.22 -5.68 -5.55
CA VAL A 72 10.21 -4.61 -5.50
C VAL A 72 8.80 -5.18 -5.61
N ARG A 73 8.55 -6.08 -6.57
CA ARG A 73 7.23 -6.71 -6.75
C ARG A 73 6.82 -7.50 -5.51
N ARG A 74 7.75 -8.20 -4.86
CA ARG A 74 7.48 -8.90 -3.60
C ARG A 74 7.10 -7.94 -2.49
N LEU A 75 7.82 -6.83 -2.33
CA LEU A 75 7.54 -5.80 -1.32
C LEU A 75 6.18 -5.12 -1.53
N LEU A 76 5.76 -4.91 -2.78
CA LEU A 76 4.43 -4.35 -3.09
C LEU A 76 3.26 -5.26 -2.64
N CYS A 77 3.52 -6.55 -2.41
CA CYS A 77 2.54 -7.49 -1.87
C CYS A 77 2.50 -7.51 -0.33
N THR A 78 3.28 -6.64 0.33
CA THR A 78 3.35 -6.51 1.79
C THR A 78 2.82 -5.14 2.23
N ASP A 79 2.84 -4.87 3.53
CA ASP A 79 2.52 -3.55 4.08
C ASP A 79 3.62 -2.50 3.83
N ALA A 80 4.72 -2.86 3.18
CA ALA A 80 5.84 -1.96 2.91
C ALA A 80 5.44 -0.64 2.22
N PRO A 81 4.53 -0.58 1.22
CA PRO A 81 4.12 0.68 0.59
C PRO A 81 3.37 1.63 1.52
N LEU A 82 2.85 1.12 2.64
CA LEU A 82 2.17 1.92 3.67
C LEU A 82 3.15 2.40 4.76
N LEU A 83 4.26 1.68 4.95
CA LEU A 83 5.21 1.91 6.05
C LEU A 83 6.47 2.67 5.61
N PHE A 84 6.88 2.52 4.35
CA PHE A 84 8.16 3.01 3.85
C PHE A 84 8.01 3.84 2.59
N SER A 85 8.96 4.75 2.37
CA SER A 85 9.00 5.55 1.15
C SER A 85 9.36 4.68 -0.07
N PRO A 86 8.88 5.02 -1.28
CA PRO A 86 9.22 4.28 -2.49
C PRO A 86 10.73 4.30 -2.80
N GLN A 87 11.45 5.32 -2.34
CA GLN A 87 12.91 5.38 -2.44
C GLN A 87 13.58 4.31 -1.57
N LEU A 88 13.15 4.16 -0.31
CA LEU A 88 13.67 3.15 0.60
C LEU A 88 13.36 1.73 0.11
N ILE A 89 12.15 1.52 -0.41
CA ILE A 89 11.74 0.23 -1.00
C ILE A 89 12.65 -0.12 -2.20
N ALA A 90 12.92 0.86 -3.07
CA ALA A 90 13.80 0.64 -4.22
C ALA A 90 15.26 0.39 -3.79
N LEU A 91 15.76 1.14 -2.80
CA LEU A 91 17.13 1.00 -2.29
C LEU A 91 17.35 -0.35 -1.59
N ALA A 92 16.43 -0.76 -0.71
CA ALA A 92 16.48 -2.06 -0.05
C ALA A 92 16.36 -3.21 -1.07
N SER A 93 15.54 -3.06 -2.11
CA SER A 93 15.44 -4.05 -3.18
C SER A 93 16.72 -4.18 -4.00
N LEU A 94 17.44 -3.07 -4.18
CA LEU A 94 18.73 -3.05 -4.89
C LEU A 94 19.83 -3.68 -4.03
N ASP A 95 19.89 -3.37 -2.73
CA ASP A 95 20.83 -3.97 -1.78
C ASP A 95 20.62 -5.49 -1.68
N ALA A 96 19.36 -5.94 -1.55
CA ALA A 96 19.01 -7.36 -1.54
C ALA A 96 19.40 -8.08 -2.84
N ALA A 97 19.18 -7.46 -4.00
CA ALA A 97 19.60 -8.01 -5.29
C ALA A 97 21.12 -8.05 -5.42
N GLY A 98 21.82 -7.04 -4.91
CA GLY A 98 23.28 -6.98 -4.86
C GLY A 98 23.85 -8.09 -3.97
N HIS A 99 23.24 -8.35 -2.81
CA HIS A 99 23.63 -9.45 -1.93
C HIS A 99 23.43 -10.83 -2.58
N GLU A 100 22.30 -11.01 -3.28
CA GLU A 100 21.98 -12.25 -4.00
C GLU A 100 22.95 -12.53 -5.16
N LEU A 101 23.40 -11.48 -5.85
CA LEU A 101 24.30 -11.56 -7.01
C LEU A 101 25.76 -11.24 -6.68
N ALA A 102 26.13 -11.07 -5.40
CA ALA A 102 27.46 -10.60 -5.00
C ALA A 102 28.59 -11.51 -5.52
N VAL A 103 28.34 -12.82 -5.58
CA VAL A 103 29.31 -13.83 -6.01
C VAL A 103 29.48 -13.86 -7.53
N THR A 104 28.46 -13.50 -8.30
CA THR A 104 28.43 -13.63 -9.77
C THR A 104 28.68 -12.32 -10.49
N SER A 105 28.19 -11.20 -9.96
CA SER A 105 28.20 -9.91 -10.65
C SER A 105 29.49 -9.11 -10.47
N GLY A 106 30.20 -9.29 -9.35
CA GLY A 106 31.35 -8.47 -8.97
C GLY A 106 31.01 -6.99 -8.72
N ILE A 107 29.72 -6.65 -8.60
CA ILE A 107 29.24 -5.29 -8.34
C ILE A 107 29.00 -5.13 -6.85
N ASP A 108 29.80 -4.29 -6.19
CA ASP A 108 29.62 -3.97 -4.77
C ASP A 108 28.54 -2.90 -4.59
N VAL A 109 27.28 -3.35 -4.62
CA VAL A 109 26.12 -2.49 -4.39
C VAL A 109 26.15 -1.89 -2.99
N ARG A 110 26.55 -2.67 -1.98
CA ARG A 110 26.56 -2.21 -0.60
C ARG A 110 27.60 -1.11 -0.40
N GLY A 111 28.81 -1.32 -0.92
CA GLY A 111 29.86 -0.31 -0.95
C GLY A 111 29.45 0.94 -1.72
N TRP A 112 28.71 0.79 -2.83
CA TRP A 112 28.14 1.94 -3.54
C TRP A 112 27.12 2.71 -2.70
N ILE A 113 26.14 2.04 -2.08
CA ILE A 113 25.16 2.69 -1.18
C ILE A 113 25.86 3.42 -0.04
N GLU A 114 26.95 2.84 0.47
CA GLU A 114 27.77 3.37 1.55
C GLU A 114 28.66 4.53 1.12
N ALA A 115 29.10 4.56 -0.13
CA ALA A 115 29.92 5.63 -0.71
C ALA A 115 29.10 6.79 -1.27
N VAL A 116 27.81 6.57 -1.58
CA VAL A 116 26.89 7.63 -1.98
C VAL A 116 26.62 8.50 -0.76
N GLU A 117 27.23 9.69 -0.73
CA GLU A 117 26.69 10.80 0.05
C GLU A 117 25.26 10.99 -0.42
N ILE A 118 24.29 10.79 0.48
CA ILE A 118 22.86 10.80 0.15
C ILE A 118 22.56 12.12 -0.58
N ILE A 119 22.43 12.02 -1.89
CA ILE A 119 22.08 13.12 -2.78
C ILE A 119 20.78 13.69 -2.25
N ASP A 120 20.76 15.01 -2.04
CA ASP A 120 19.58 15.77 -1.68
C ASP A 120 18.41 15.43 -2.63
N VAL A 121 17.51 14.54 -2.20
CA VAL A 121 16.24 14.26 -2.89
C VAL A 121 15.24 15.34 -2.44
N GLY A 122 15.60 16.60 -2.67
CA GLY A 122 14.97 17.78 -2.08
C GLY A 122 14.47 18.80 -3.11
N GLY A 123 14.07 18.37 -4.31
CA GLY A 123 13.34 19.23 -5.24
C GLY A 123 11.89 19.44 -4.80
N GLY A 124 11.64 20.35 -3.85
CA GLY A 124 10.30 20.90 -3.58
C GLY A 124 9.98 21.13 -2.11
N ALA A 125 10.16 22.38 -1.69
CA ALA A 125 9.67 23.03 -0.48
C ALA A 125 8.50 22.35 0.26
N THR A 126 8.79 21.70 1.39
CA THR A 126 8.15 21.95 2.70
C THR A 126 9.02 21.33 3.79
N ALA A 127 9.49 22.19 4.70
CA ALA A 127 9.99 21.95 6.06
C ALA A 127 10.31 20.50 6.50
N ALA A 128 11.54 20.34 7.00
CA ALA A 128 12.02 19.25 7.86
C ALA A 128 12.20 17.87 7.20
N VAL A 129 13.06 17.77 6.19
CA VAL A 129 13.75 16.50 5.91
C VAL A 129 15.12 16.60 6.55
N ALA A 130 15.23 16.14 7.79
CA ALA A 130 16.53 15.88 8.40
C ALA A 130 17.31 15.00 7.42
N GLN A 131 18.57 15.37 7.13
CA GLN A 131 19.53 14.43 6.55
C GLN A 131 19.39 13.13 7.34
N LEU A 132 18.88 12.07 6.72
CA LEU A 132 18.86 10.77 7.38
C LEU A 132 20.31 10.44 7.67
N ASP A 133 20.64 10.29 8.95
CA ASP A 133 21.93 9.72 9.33
C ASP A 133 22.07 8.38 8.62
N ARG A 134 23.26 8.12 8.06
CA ARG A 134 23.54 6.91 7.28
C ARG A 134 23.20 5.65 8.06
N THR A 135 23.40 5.68 9.39
CA THR A 135 23.06 4.56 10.28
C THR A 135 21.55 4.29 10.31
N GLU A 136 20.73 5.35 10.30
CA GLU A 136 19.27 5.28 10.30
C GLU A 136 18.75 4.81 8.94
N LEU A 137 19.36 5.24 7.83
CA LEU A 137 19.04 4.74 6.49
C LEU A 137 19.23 3.21 6.40
N LEU A 138 20.40 2.74 6.83
CA LEU A 138 20.71 1.30 6.83
C LEU A 138 19.76 0.52 7.75
N ARG A 139 19.42 1.07 8.91
CA ARG A 139 18.44 0.47 9.83
C ARG A 139 17.06 0.36 9.18
N GLN A 140 16.62 1.38 8.46
CA GLN A 140 15.34 1.36 7.74
C GLN A 140 15.33 0.36 6.59
N MET A 141 16.44 0.22 5.84
CA MET A 141 16.57 -0.81 4.81
C MET A 141 16.44 -2.23 5.39
N VAL A 142 17.09 -2.50 6.53
CA VAL A 142 16.96 -3.79 7.23
C VAL A 142 15.51 -4.04 7.64
N ALA A 143 14.79 -3.02 8.13
CA ALA A 143 13.38 -3.15 8.49
C ALA A 143 12.48 -3.46 7.26
N VAL A 144 12.79 -2.90 6.09
CA VAL A 144 12.08 -3.22 4.83
C VAL A 144 12.31 -4.67 4.44
N GLU A 145 13.55 -5.15 4.53
CA GLU A 145 13.86 -6.56 4.25
C GLU A 145 13.23 -7.52 5.25
N GLU A 146 13.16 -7.15 6.52
CA GLU A 146 12.46 -7.93 7.54
C GLU A 146 10.97 -8.04 7.23
N ALA A 147 10.34 -6.95 6.79
CA ALA A 147 8.96 -6.98 6.31
C ALA A 147 8.79 -7.91 5.09
N ALA A 148 9.76 -7.91 4.17
CA ALA A 148 9.78 -8.84 3.04
C ALA A 148 9.92 -10.31 3.51
N ARG A 149 10.84 -10.58 4.45
CA ARG A 149 11.10 -11.93 4.99
C ARG A 149 9.91 -12.46 5.79
N ALA A 150 9.29 -11.63 6.61
CA ALA A 150 8.09 -12.00 7.37
C ALA A 150 6.91 -12.41 6.46
N SER A 151 6.81 -11.82 5.27
CA SER A 151 5.79 -12.19 4.27
C SER A 151 6.13 -13.42 3.43
N THR A 152 7.38 -13.90 3.49
CA THR A 152 7.84 -15.01 2.65
C THR A 152 7.42 -16.34 3.27
N ILE A 153 6.32 -16.90 2.78
CA ILE A 153 5.91 -18.28 3.08
C ILE A 153 6.58 -19.19 2.04
N ASN A 154 7.57 -19.99 2.45
CA ASN A 154 8.17 -21.02 1.60
C ASN A 154 7.13 -22.07 1.24
N LEU A 155 6.47 -21.98 0.08
CA LEU A 155 5.42 -22.93 -0.33
C LEU A 155 5.90 -24.40 -0.44
N SER A 156 7.20 -24.65 -0.51
CA SER A 156 7.83 -25.97 -0.61
C SER A 156 8.02 -26.71 0.72
N SER A 157 7.81 -26.07 1.87
CA SER A 157 7.95 -26.75 3.16
C SER A 157 6.72 -27.58 3.49
N ASP A 158 6.93 -28.83 3.90
CA ASP A 158 5.89 -29.72 4.41
C ASP A 158 5.12 -29.01 5.55
N GLY A 159 3.84 -28.67 5.31
CA GLY A 159 2.99 -27.89 6.24
C GLY A 159 2.47 -26.54 5.73
N THR A 160 2.90 -26.05 4.57
CA THR A 160 2.35 -24.82 3.95
C THR A 160 0.89 -24.93 3.59
N HIS A 161 0.46 -26.08 3.11
CA HIS A 161 -0.92 -26.35 2.77
C HIS A 161 -1.86 -26.21 3.98
N ASP A 162 -1.42 -26.64 5.16
CA ASP A 162 -2.22 -26.51 6.39
C ASP A 162 -2.25 -25.07 6.90
N ARG A 163 -1.15 -24.31 6.74
CA ARG A 163 -1.13 -22.87 7.03
C ARG A 163 -2.05 -22.08 6.10
N VAL A 164 -2.05 -22.40 4.81
CA VAL A 164 -2.96 -21.78 3.81
C VAL A 164 -4.41 -22.12 4.13
N LYS A 165 -4.72 -23.36 4.50
CA LYS A 165 -6.07 -23.75 4.97
C LYS A 165 -6.51 -23.00 6.22
N GLN A 166 -5.61 -22.82 7.20
CA GLN A 166 -5.92 -22.04 8.40
C GLN A 166 -6.14 -20.57 8.08
N ALA A 167 -5.35 -19.99 7.18
CA ALA A 167 -5.54 -18.61 6.71
C ALA A 167 -6.87 -18.45 5.96
N ASP A 168 -7.21 -19.38 5.07
CA ASP A 168 -8.51 -19.40 4.35
C ASP A 168 -9.69 -19.55 5.32
N LYS A 169 -9.56 -20.39 6.35
CA LYS A 169 -10.57 -20.52 7.40
C LYS A 169 -10.78 -19.20 8.16
N ARG A 170 -9.68 -18.55 8.58
CA ARG A 170 -9.74 -17.24 9.26
C ARG A 170 -10.35 -16.17 8.35
N LEU A 171 -10.00 -16.16 7.06
CA LEU A 171 -10.57 -15.23 6.10
C LEU A 171 -12.09 -15.44 5.95
N LYS A 172 -12.55 -16.68 5.88
CA LYS A 172 -13.99 -17.02 5.83
C LYS A 172 -14.72 -16.57 7.10
N GLU A 173 -14.11 -16.75 8.26
CA GLU A 173 -14.66 -16.29 9.54
C GLU A 173 -14.77 -14.76 9.58
N LEU A 174 -13.72 -14.04 9.17
CA LEU A 174 -13.74 -12.58 9.06
C LEU A 174 -14.77 -12.08 8.05
N LEU A 175 -14.86 -12.70 6.87
CA LEU A 175 -15.88 -12.36 5.87
C LEU A 175 -17.30 -12.59 6.40
N LYS A 176 -17.53 -13.65 7.18
CA LYS A 176 -18.81 -13.90 7.84
C LYS A 176 -19.11 -12.83 8.88
N ALA A 177 -18.14 -12.45 9.70
CA ALA A 177 -18.28 -11.38 10.69
C ALA A 177 -18.58 -10.02 10.04
N VAL A 178 -17.90 -9.67 8.95
CA VAL A 178 -18.16 -8.43 8.19
C VAL A 178 -19.58 -8.45 7.60
N ARG A 179 -20.03 -9.57 7.04
CA ARG A 179 -21.42 -9.70 6.53
C ARG A 179 -22.45 -9.53 7.65
N GLN A 180 -22.21 -10.15 8.81
CA GLN A 180 -23.09 -10.01 9.97
C GLN A 180 -23.12 -8.57 10.49
N HIS A 181 -21.97 -7.92 10.56
CA HIS A 181 -21.87 -6.52 10.96
C HIS A 181 -22.60 -5.59 9.99
N ASN A 182 -22.47 -5.80 8.68
CA ASN A 182 -23.19 -5.01 7.68
C ASN A 182 -24.70 -5.24 7.75
N LYS A 183 -25.15 -6.48 7.92
CA LYS A 183 -26.57 -6.81 8.10
C LYS A 183 -27.15 -6.16 9.36
N ALA A 184 -26.46 -6.26 10.49
CA ALA A 184 -26.87 -5.61 11.73
C ALA A 184 -26.95 -4.09 11.58
N ARG A 185 -26.02 -3.49 10.83
CA ARG A 185 -26.02 -2.05 10.55
C ARG A 185 -27.18 -1.61 9.65
N GLU A 186 -27.60 -2.44 8.71
CA GLU A 186 -28.78 -2.19 7.88
C GLU A 186 -30.08 -2.33 8.68
N GLU A 187 -30.20 -3.34 9.53
CA GLU A 187 -31.35 -3.53 10.43
C GLU A 187 -31.48 -2.36 11.42
N GLN A 188 -30.36 -1.87 11.97
CA GLN A 188 -30.35 -0.68 12.82
C GLN A 188 -30.81 0.59 12.09
N ARG A 189 -30.48 0.74 10.80
CA ARG A 189 -30.95 1.86 9.98
C ARG A 189 -32.45 1.77 9.73
N HIS A 190 -32.95 0.59 9.36
CA HIS A 190 -34.39 0.39 9.17
C HIS A 190 -35.19 0.61 10.46
N ALA A 191 -34.70 0.14 11.61
CA ALA A 191 -35.35 0.38 12.89
C ALA A 191 -35.38 1.87 13.27
N ALA A 192 -34.30 2.61 12.97
CA ALA A 192 -34.26 4.06 13.20
C ALA A 192 -35.25 4.82 12.31
N ASP A 193 -35.35 4.44 11.03
CA ASP A 193 -36.31 5.04 10.10
C ASP A 193 -37.76 4.75 10.48
N GLU A 194 -38.06 3.54 10.98
CA GLU A 194 -39.39 3.18 11.48
C GLU A 194 -39.77 3.98 12.75
N ASP A 195 -38.85 4.12 13.71
CA ASP A 195 -39.11 4.90 14.93
C ASP A 195 -39.31 6.40 14.60
N GLU A 196 -38.53 6.94 13.65
CA GLU A 196 -38.73 8.31 13.16
C GLU A 196 -40.09 8.47 12.47
N HIS A 197 -40.51 7.50 11.65
CA HIS A 197 -41.81 7.54 11.01
C HIS A 197 -42.97 7.49 12.02
N GLN A 198 -42.87 6.64 13.05
CA GLN A 198 -43.86 6.56 14.12
C GLN A 198 -43.92 7.86 14.94
N ARG A 199 -42.78 8.46 15.28
CA ARG A 199 -42.72 9.76 15.97
C ARG A 199 -43.39 10.87 15.17
N ARG A 200 -43.16 10.92 13.85
CA ARG A 200 -43.82 11.90 12.96
C ARG A 200 -45.32 11.67 12.89
N LYS A 201 -45.79 10.42 12.89
CA LYS A 201 -47.22 10.10 12.90
C LYS A 201 -47.90 10.56 14.19
N ARG A 202 -47.32 10.24 15.36
CA ARG A 202 -47.85 10.67 16.67
C ARG A 202 -47.96 12.20 16.78
N ARG A 203 -46.94 12.93 16.35
CA ARG A 203 -46.97 14.41 16.33
C ARG A 203 -48.09 14.97 15.47
N LYS A 204 -48.38 14.37 14.30
CA LYS A 204 -49.49 14.80 13.45
C LYS A 204 -50.85 14.54 14.09
N GLU A 205 -51.00 13.40 14.77
CA GLU A 205 -52.23 13.06 15.48
C GLU A 205 -52.48 13.97 16.70
N GLU A 206 -51.43 14.34 17.43
CA GLU A 206 -51.48 15.30 18.54
C GLU A 206 -51.90 16.70 18.06
N LEU A 207 -51.26 17.21 17.00
CA LEU A 207 -51.60 18.51 16.40
C LEU A 207 -53.06 18.55 15.90
N SER A 208 -53.53 17.46 15.29
CA SER A 208 -54.92 17.35 14.82
C SER A 208 -55.93 17.33 15.96
N LYS A 209 -55.59 16.75 17.11
CA LYS A 209 -56.45 16.78 18.31
C LYS A 209 -56.49 18.16 18.95
N GLU A 210 -55.33 18.82 19.07
CA GLU A 210 -55.26 20.19 19.60
C GLU A 210 -56.04 21.18 18.73
N GLU A 211 -56.00 21.04 17.40
CA GLU A 211 -56.83 21.87 16.49
C GLU A 211 -58.34 21.61 16.67
N GLN A 212 -58.74 20.35 16.85
CA GLN A 212 -60.15 20.00 17.11
C GLN A 212 -60.65 20.55 18.46
N GLU A 213 -59.83 20.46 19.52
CA GLU A 213 -60.17 21.05 20.82
C GLU A 213 -60.26 22.58 20.76
N ARG A 214 -59.35 23.24 20.02
CA ARG A 214 -59.40 24.70 19.81
C ARG A 214 -60.65 25.13 19.03
N LEU A 215 -61.06 24.39 18.02
CA LEU A 215 -62.28 24.67 17.25
C LEU A 215 -63.55 24.41 18.06
N GLY A 216 -63.59 23.36 18.89
CA GLY A 216 -64.70 23.09 19.80
C GLY A 216 -64.86 24.19 20.85
N ALA A 217 -63.77 24.63 21.48
CA ALA A 217 -63.79 25.70 22.46
C ALA A 217 -64.21 27.06 21.88
N ALA A 218 -63.99 27.30 20.58
CA ALA A 218 -64.40 28.53 19.90
C ALA A 218 -65.89 28.55 19.49
N LEU A 219 -66.59 27.41 19.55
CA LEU A 219 -68.02 27.29 19.23
C LEU A 219 -68.93 27.33 20.47
N GLU A 220 -68.37 27.16 21.68
CA GLU A 220 -69.10 27.20 22.95
C GLU A 220 -68.99 28.55 23.69
N GLY A 221 -68.21 29.52 23.16
CA GLY A 221 -68.10 30.88 23.69
C GLY A 221 -68.79 31.92 22.80
#